data_AF-A0A974T344-F1
#
_entry.id   AF-A0A974T344-F1
#
_cell.length_a   1.000
_cell.length_b   1.000
_cell.length_c   1.000
_cell.angle_alpha   90.00
_cell.angle_beta   90.00
_cell.angle_gamma   90.00
#
_symmetry.space_group_name_H-M   'P 1'
#
loop_
_entity.id
_entity.type
_entity.pdbx_description
1 polymer ?
#
loop_
_entity_poly.entity_id
_entity_poly.type
_entity_poly.pdbx_seq_one_letter_code
_entity_poly.pdbx_strand_id
1 'polypeptide(L)'
;MRTARVRLSADASMGELITVVSEGHPDSVDILFLVFQHATFPAAVLLDLDDMNMRGKQIWLAFHQVCDGRITHFILRVTCRDVALVSTVNALTLGEHEQAVCHGGSEQHLGQKFSFRSSRQLNQNPGRSETGEHKNPWGSHQ
;
A
#
# COMPACT_ATOMS: atom_id res chain seq x y z
N MET A 1 -22.63 -9.90 24.14
CA MET A 1 -21.48 -10.59 23.52
C MET A 1 -21.55 -10.33 22.02
N ARG A 2 -20.61 -9.57 21.45
CA ARG A 2 -20.40 -9.55 20.01
C ARG A 2 -19.12 -10.33 19.71
N THR A 3 -19.23 -11.25 18.77
CA THR A 3 -18.23 -12.23 18.37
C THR A 3 -17.05 -11.52 17.70
N ALA A 4 -15.83 -12.02 17.91
CA ALA A 4 -14.66 -11.56 17.17
C ALA A 4 -14.89 -11.66 15.66
N ARG A 5 -14.32 -10.74 14.87
CA ARG A 5 -14.42 -10.78 13.41
C ARG A 5 -13.90 -12.10 12.85
N VAL A 6 -14.68 -12.71 11.96
CA VAL A 6 -14.27 -13.92 11.23
C VAL A 6 -13.29 -13.52 10.14
N ARG A 7 -12.08 -14.05 10.19
CA ARG A 7 -11.05 -13.86 9.16
C ARG A 7 -11.49 -14.48 7.83
N LEU A 8 -11.18 -13.81 6.73
CA LEU A 8 -11.49 -14.29 5.40
C LEU A 8 -10.46 -15.28 4.88
N SER A 9 -10.94 -16.23 4.09
CA SER A 9 -10.12 -17.22 3.39
C SER A 9 -10.04 -16.90 1.90
N ALA A 10 -8.97 -17.33 1.25
CA ALA A 10 -8.74 -17.08 -0.17
C ALA A 10 -9.72 -17.82 -1.11
N ASP A 11 -10.41 -18.84 -0.60
CA ASP A 11 -11.46 -19.59 -1.30
C ASP A 11 -12.87 -19.01 -1.07
N ALA A 12 -13.01 -17.95 -0.28
CA ALA A 12 -14.28 -17.30 -0.05
C ALA A 12 -14.87 -16.75 -1.36
N SER A 13 -16.17 -16.93 -1.53
CA SER A 13 -16.90 -16.35 -2.65
C SER A 13 -16.92 -14.83 -2.54
N MET A 14 -17.10 -14.16 -3.68
CA MET A 14 -17.26 -12.70 -3.72
C MET A 14 -18.36 -12.19 -2.80
N GLY A 15 -19.50 -12.90 -2.74
CA GLY A 15 -20.62 -12.53 -1.87
C GLY A 15 -20.26 -12.61 -0.38
N GLU A 16 -19.50 -13.63 0.02
CA GLU A 16 -19.01 -13.77 1.40
C GLU A 16 -18.01 -12.67 1.74
N LEU A 17 -17.06 -12.37 0.84
CA LEU A 17 -16.10 -11.29 1.03
C LEU A 17 -16.82 -9.94 1.23
N ILE A 18 -17.77 -9.59 0.36
CA ILE A 18 -18.52 -8.33 0.47
C ILE A 18 -19.32 -8.29 1.78
N THR A 19 -20.01 -9.38 2.13
CA THR A 19 -20.83 -9.44 3.35
C THR A 19 -19.98 -9.25 4.60
N VAL A 20 -18.85 -9.94 4.67
CA VAL A 20 -17.97 -9.95 5.83
C VAL A 20 -17.20 -8.63 5.95
N VAL A 21 -16.68 -8.09 4.85
CA VAL A 21 -15.91 -6.83 4.83
C VAL A 21 -16.80 -5.61 5.04
N SER A 22 -18.05 -5.61 4.54
CA SER A 22 -18.96 -4.49 4.72
C SER A 22 -19.56 -4.39 6.12
N GLU A 23 -19.61 -5.49 6.87
CA GLU A 23 -20.28 -5.57 8.18
C GLU A 23 -21.71 -5.00 8.18
N GLY A 24 -22.40 -5.13 7.04
CA GLY A 24 -23.75 -4.59 6.86
C GLY A 24 -23.84 -3.06 6.69
N HIS A 25 -22.71 -2.36 6.57
CA HIS A 25 -22.70 -0.92 6.28
C HIS A 25 -22.99 -0.68 4.79
N PRO A 26 -24.17 -0.14 4.41
CA PRO A 26 -24.61 -0.08 3.02
C PRO A 26 -23.63 0.71 2.14
N ASP A 27 -23.16 1.87 2.61
CA ASP A 27 -22.26 2.70 1.78
C ASP A 27 -20.87 2.07 1.57
N SER A 28 -20.48 1.10 2.41
CA SER A 28 -19.23 0.36 2.20
C SER A 28 -19.39 -0.69 1.11
N VAL A 29 -20.59 -1.26 0.94
CA VAL A 29 -20.91 -2.21 -0.13
C VAL A 29 -20.70 -1.57 -1.49
N ASP A 30 -21.16 -0.33 -1.67
CA ASP A 30 -20.97 0.42 -2.92
C ASP A 30 -19.49 0.61 -3.26
N ILE A 31 -18.66 0.93 -2.26
CA ILE A 31 -17.21 1.09 -2.44
C ILE A 31 -16.57 -0.26 -2.80
N LEU A 32 -17.00 -1.36 -2.17
CA LEU A 32 -16.51 -2.70 -2.52
C LEU A 32 -16.89 -3.06 -3.96
N PHE A 33 -18.10 -2.72 -4.42
CA PHE A 33 -18.46 -2.88 -5.83
C PHE A 33 -17.59 -2.04 -6.77
N LEU A 34 -17.24 -0.80 -6.40
CA LEU A 34 -16.29 0.00 -7.16
C LEU A 34 -14.90 -0.65 -7.22
N VAL A 35 -14.44 -1.30 -6.14
CA VAL A 35 -13.21 -2.09 -6.16
C VAL A 35 -13.31 -3.23 -7.17
N PHE A 36 -14.44 -3.95 -7.24
CA PHE A 36 -14.65 -4.99 -8.24
C PHE A 36 -14.65 -4.48 -9.68
N GLN A 37 -15.11 -3.27 -9.92
CA GLN A 37 -15.15 -2.67 -11.25
C GLN A 37 -13.77 -2.13 -11.71
N HIS A 38 -12.93 -1.69 -10.77
CA HIS A 38 -11.71 -0.93 -11.10
C HIS A 38 -10.39 -1.61 -10.74
N ALA A 39 -10.36 -2.55 -9.80
CA ALA A 39 -9.14 -3.25 -9.44
C ALA A 39 -8.83 -4.38 -10.43
N THR A 40 -7.56 -4.55 -10.79
CA THR A 40 -7.10 -5.71 -11.58
C THR A 40 -7.30 -7.01 -10.81
N PHE A 41 -7.15 -6.97 -9.47
CA PHE A 41 -7.33 -8.12 -8.58
C PHE A 41 -8.22 -7.75 -7.40
N PRO A 42 -9.55 -7.65 -7.57
CA PRO A 42 -10.46 -7.16 -6.53
C PRO A 42 -10.42 -7.98 -5.23
N ALA A 43 -10.38 -9.31 -5.35
CA ALA A 43 -10.32 -10.19 -4.19
C ALA A 43 -9.08 -9.92 -3.33
N ALA A 44 -7.92 -9.62 -3.94
CA ALA A 44 -6.71 -9.28 -3.21
C ALA A 44 -6.88 -7.99 -2.39
N VAL A 45 -7.54 -6.98 -2.94
CA VAL A 45 -7.84 -5.73 -2.22
C VAL A 45 -8.74 -5.99 -1.01
N LEU A 46 -9.75 -6.86 -1.15
CA LEU A 46 -10.62 -7.21 -0.02
C LEU A 46 -9.90 -8.02 1.05
N LEU A 47 -8.97 -8.89 0.67
CA LEU A 47 -8.10 -9.60 1.61
C LEU A 47 -7.12 -8.64 2.30
N ASP A 48 -6.60 -7.63 1.62
CA ASP A 48 -5.78 -6.59 2.24
C ASP A 48 -6.58 -5.74 3.23
N LEU A 49 -7.83 -5.38 2.90
CA LEU A 49 -8.73 -4.72 3.86
C LEU A 49 -8.98 -5.58 5.10
N ASP A 50 -9.20 -6.88 4.92
CA ASP A 50 -9.36 -7.84 6.01
C ASP A 50 -8.10 -7.91 6.90
N ASP A 51 -6.94 -8.05 6.27
CA ASP A 51 -5.64 -8.07 6.94
C ASP A 51 -5.31 -6.76 7.65
N MET A 52 -5.80 -5.62 7.14
CA MET A 52 -5.69 -4.32 7.78
C MET A 52 -6.74 -4.11 8.87
N ASN A 53 -7.61 -5.10 9.10
CA ASN A 53 -8.77 -5.01 9.99
C ASN A 53 -9.68 -3.81 9.69
N MET A 54 -9.74 -3.39 8.41
CA MET A 54 -10.55 -2.27 7.95
C MET A 54 -11.86 -2.78 7.35
N ARG A 55 -12.98 -2.54 8.06
CA ARG A 55 -14.30 -3.02 7.66
C ARG A 55 -15.41 -1.98 7.81
N GLY A 56 -16.51 -2.18 7.11
CA GLY A 56 -17.73 -1.38 7.18
C GLY A 56 -17.47 0.12 7.11
N LYS A 57 -17.83 0.86 8.18
CA LYS A 57 -17.69 2.33 8.24
C LYS A 57 -16.24 2.80 8.01
N GLN A 58 -15.24 2.03 8.42
CA GLN A 58 -13.83 2.39 8.23
C GLN A 58 -13.47 2.47 6.74
N ILE A 59 -14.05 1.60 5.91
CA ILE A 59 -13.87 1.61 4.45
C ILE A 59 -14.48 2.88 3.85
N TRP A 60 -15.69 3.23 4.30
CA TRP A 60 -16.36 4.45 3.86
C TRP A 60 -15.55 5.71 4.21
N LEU A 61 -15.06 5.80 5.45
CA LEU A 61 -14.21 6.91 5.88
C LEU A 61 -12.89 6.96 5.12
N ALA A 62 -12.23 5.81 4.94
CA ALA A 62 -11.01 5.70 4.16
C ALA A 62 -11.18 6.21 2.72
N PHE A 63 -12.28 5.83 2.07
CA PHE A 63 -12.57 6.25 0.71
C PHE A 63 -12.87 7.76 0.61
N HIS A 64 -13.77 8.27 1.45
CA HIS A 64 -14.25 9.65 1.32
C HIS A 64 -13.35 10.69 2.00
N GLN A 65 -12.84 10.40 3.19
CA GLN A 65 -12.12 11.38 4.01
C GLN A 65 -10.61 11.35 3.78
N VAL A 66 -10.09 10.25 3.23
CA VAL A 66 -8.64 10.03 3.13
C VAL A 66 -8.17 9.84 1.68
N CYS A 67 -9.07 9.37 0.81
CA CYS A 67 -8.79 9.17 -0.62
C CYS A 67 -9.62 10.11 -1.52
N ASP A 68 -10.33 11.08 -0.95
CA ASP A 68 -11.16 12.07 -1.65
C ASP A 68 -12.15 11.47 -2.66
N GLY A 69 -12.67 10.26 -2.37
CA GLY A 69 -13.56 9.51 -3.25
C GLY A 69 -12.91 8.98 -4.54
N ARG A 70 -11.57 8.96 -4.63
CA ARG A 70 -10.84 8.45 -5.80
C ARG A 70 -10.53 6.97 -5.64
N ILE A 71 -11.23 6.12 -6.40
CA ILE A 71 -11.11 4.65 -6.30
C ILE A 71 -9.68 4.15 -6.56
N THR A 72 -8.95 4.74 -7.51
CA THR A 72 -7.56 4.38 -7.79
C THR A 72 -6.63 4.70 -6.62
N HIS A 73 -6.84 5.82 -5.94
CA HIS A 73 -6.07 6.17 -4.73
C HIS A 73 -6.40 5.22 -3.59
N PHE A 74 -7.69 4.91 -3.40
CA PHE A 74 -8.12 3.97 -2.37
C PHE A 74 -7.49 2.59 -2.55
N ILE A 75 -7.59 1.99 -3.75
CA ILE A 75 -6.99 0.69 -4.08
C ILE A 75 -5.47 0.72 -3.83
N LEU A 76 -4.79 1.77 -4.29
CA LEU A 76 -3.34 1.90 -4.12
C LEU A 76 -2.97 1.95 -2.63
N ARG A 77 -3.64 2.79 -1.83
CA ARG A 77 -3.29 2.96 -0.41
C ARG A 77 -3.58 1.72 0.43
N VAL A 78 -4.65 0.99 0.10
CA VAL A 78 -4.98 -0.31 0.74
C VAL A 78 -3.92 -1.35 0.39
N THR A 79 -3.64 -1.56 -0.90
CA THR A 79 -2.65 -2.57 -1.34
C THR A 79 -1.23 -2.25 -0.88
N CYS A 80 -0.89 -0.96 -0.71
CA CYS A 80 0.37 -0.53 -0.11
C CYS A 80 0.38 -0.51 1.42
N ARG A 81 -0.73 -0.87 2.09
CA ARG A 81 -0.87 -0.89 3.55
C ARG A 81 -0.43 0.43 4.19
N ASP A 82 -0.93 1.54 3.63
CA ASP A 82 -0.47 2.88 3.96
C ASP A 82 -0.71 3.25 5.44
N VAL A 83 0.38 3.57 6.16
CA VAL A 83 0.37 3.93 7.57
C VAL A 83 -0.47 5.19 7.85
N ALA A 84 -0.44 6.18 6.96
CA ALA A 84 -1.23 7.39 7.10
C ALA A 84 -2.72 7.11 6.88
N LEU A 85 -3.07 6.18 5.98
CA LEU A 85 -4.47 5.74 5.82
C LEU A 85 -4.99 5.15 7.12
N VAL A 86 -4.26 4.19 7.69
CA VAL A 86 -4.60 3.51 8.94
C VAL A 86 -4.72 4.50 10.09
N SER A 87 -3.73 5.38 10.24
CA SER A 87 -3.68 6.35 11.34
C SER A 87 -4.85 7.34 11.28
N THR A 88 -5.17 7.87 10.10
CA THR A 88 -6.29 8.79 9.93
C THR A 88 -7.63 8.10 10.15
N VAL A 89 -7.82 6.88 9.63
CA VAL A 89 -9.05 6.12 9.86
C VAL A 89 -9.27 5.87 11.34
N ASN A 90 -8.25 5.41 12.06
CA ASN A 90 -8.33 5.18 13.51
C ASN A 90 -8.67 6.46 14.29
N ALA A 91 -8.11 7.60 13.89
CA ALA A 91 -8.46 8.89 14.49
C ALA A 91 -9.91 9.34 14.19
N LEU A 92 -10.47 8.97 13.04
CA LEU A 92 -11.87 9.23 12.69
C LEU A 92 -12.85 8.26 13.35
N THR A 93 -12.37 7.10 13.80
CA THR A 93 -13.16 6.05 14.45
C THR A 93 -12.80 5.86 15.93
N LEU A 94 -12.47 6.95 16.62
CA LEU A 94 -12.20 6.91 18.07
C LEU A 94 -13.41 6.33 18.82
N GLY A 95 -13.15 5.31 19.64
CA GLY A 95 -14.19 4.60 20.38
C GLY A 95 -14.78 3.39 19.66
N GLU A 96 -14.43 3.14 18.39
CA GLU A 96 -14.67 1.84 17.77
C GLU A 96 -13.77 0.78 18.44
N HIS A 97 -14.37 -0.38 18.68
CA HIS A 97 -13.74 -1.43 19.48
C HIS A 97 -12.55 -2.10 18.77
N GLU A 98 -12.52 -2.02 17.44
CA GLU A 98 -11.50 -2.61 16.60
C GLU A 98 -10.82 -1.55 15.74
N GLN A 99 -9.49 -1.49 15.84
CA GLN A 99 -8.65 -0.53 15.13
C GLN A 99 -8.12 -1.15 13.83
N ALA A 100 -7.98 -0.31 12.82
CA ALA A 100 -7.23 -0.63 11.61
C ALA A 100 -5.74 -0.79 11.95
N VAL A 101 -5.05 -1.65 11.21
CA VAL A 101 -3.63 -1.95 11.37
C VAL A 101 -2.96 -2.00 10.00
N CYS A 102 -1.65 -1.73 9.93
CA CYS A 102 -0.90 -1.89 8.67
C CYS A 102 -0.64 -3.39 8.39
N HIS A 103 -0.45 -4.16 9.46
CA HIS A 103 -0.20 -5.59 9.41
C HIS A 103 -1.07 -6.28 10.47
N GLY A 104 -2.05 -7.06 10.03
CA GLY A 104 -2.80 -7.98 10.90
C GLY A 104 -2.00 -9.23 11.27
N GLY A 105 -2.68 -10.27 11.74
CA GLY A 105 -2.07 -11.52 12.22
C GLY A 105 -1.39 -12.41 11.15
N SER A 106 -1.02 -11.86 10.00
CA SER A 106 -0.48 -12.56 8.81
C SER A 106 1.04 -12.44 8.64
N GLU A 107 1.78 -11.94 9.63
CA GLU A 107 3.25 -11.84 9.53
C GLU A 107 3.98 -13.19 9.36
N GLN A 108 3.28 -14.33 9.43
CA GLN A 108 3.90 -15.63 9.16
C GLN A 108 4.00 -16.02 7.67
N HIS A 109 3.55 -15.23 6.69
CA HIS A 109 3.55 -15.69 5.28
C HIS A 109 4.20 -14.80 4.21
N LEU A 110 4.61 -13.54 4.48
CA LEU A 110 5.18 -12.68 3.41
C LEU A 110 6.46 -11.96 3.83
N GLY A 111 7.45 -12.73 4.27
CA GLY A 111 8.87 -12.30 4.32
C GLY A 111 9.58 -12.29 2.96
N GLN A 112 8.87 -12.42 1.84
CA GLN A 112 9.44 -12.41 0.49
C GLN A 112 8.53 -11.66 -0.47
N LYS A 113 9.11 -10.76 -1.28
CA LYS A 113 8.47 -9.80 -2.22
C LYS A 113 7.99 -8.56 -1.45
N PHE A 114 8.77 -7.49 -1.27
CA PHE A 114 9.53 -6.75 -2.26
C PHE A 114 10.84 -6.21 -1.65
N SER A 115 11.98 -6.82 -1.99
CA SER A 115 13.26 -6.15 -1.85
C SER A 115 13.38 -5.15 -3.00
N PHE A 116 13.00 -3.89 -2.76
CA PHE A 116 13.47 -2.81 -3.61
C PHE A 116 14.99 -2.72 -3.40
N ARG A 117 15.76 -3.33 -4.31
CA ARG A 117 17.19 -3.05 -4.44
C ARG A 117 17.34 -1.56 -4.75
N SER A 118 17.70 -0.79 -3.73
CA SER A 118 18.20 0.57 -3.88
C SER A 118 19.54 0.50 -4.61
N SER A 119 19.52 0.58 -5.93
CA SER A 119 20.70 0.86 -6.73
C SER A 119 20.97 2.37 -6.73
N ARG A 120 21.54 2.86 -5.63
CA ARG A 120 22.36 4.09 -5.63
C ARG A 120 23.70 3.77 -5.00
N GLN A 121 24.59 3.13 -5.76
CA GLN A 121 26.01 3.30 -5.51
C GLN A 121 26.42 4.64 -6.10
N LEU A 122 26.63 5.61 -5.21
CA LEU A 122 27.34 6.85 -5.46
C LEU A 122 28.75 6.51 -5.94
N ASN A 123 28.99 6.80 -7.22
CA ASN A 123 30.31 6.88 -7.83
C ASN A 123 31.11 8.01 -7.14
N GLN A 124 31.99 7.65 -6.21
CA GLN A 124 33.04 8.53 -5.71
C GLN A 124 34.36 8.07 -6.33
N ASN A 125 34.82 8.82 -7.33
CA ASN A 125 36.13 8.66 -7.94
C ASN A 125 36.93 9.93 -7.63
N PRO A 126 37.87 9.94 -6.67
CA PRO A 126 38.73 11.09 -6.45
C PRO A 126 39.84 11.09 -7.51
N GLY A 127 39.88 12.17 -8.30
CA GLY A 127 40.82 12.36 -9.39
C GLY A 127 42.28 12.25 -8.95
N ARG A 128 42.99 11.34 -9.63
CA ARG A 128 44.44 11.18 -9.59
C ARG A 128 45.05 12.22 -10.54
N SER A 129 45.72 13.22 -9.98
CA SER A 129 46.49 14.21 -10.72
C SER A 129 47.89 13.67 -11.00
N GLU A 130 48.13 13.19 -12.22
CA GLU A 130 49.45 12.95 -12.78
C GLU A 130 49.46 13.54 -14.20
N THR A 131 49.86 14.81 -14.32
CA THR A 131 50.23 15.39 -15.62
C THR A 131 51.75 15.47 -15.67
N GLY A 132 52.31 14.58 -16.49
CA GLY A 132 53.73 14.51 -16.79
C GLY A 132 54.22 15.69 -17.63
N GLU A 133 55.49 15.99 -17.41
CA GLU A 133 56.31 16.85 -18.23
C GLU A 133 56.63 16.22 -19.60
N HIS A 134 56.88 17.12 -20.54
CA HIS A 134 57.90 17.06 -21.60
C HIS A 134 57.52 16.73 -23.06
N LYS A 135 57.65 17.80 -23.87
CA LYS A 135 58.26 17.96 -25.22
C LYS A 135 57.34 18.03 -26.44
N ASN A 136 57.17 19.27 -26.90
CA ASN A 136 56.85 19.66 -28.27
C ASN A 136 58.05 19.40 -29.21
N PRO A 137 57.81 18.90 -30.42
CA PRO A 137 58.66 19.19 -31.55
C PRO A 137 57.84 19.78 -32.71
N TRP A 138 58.42 20.72 -33.45
CA TRP A 138 57.95 21.31 -34.73
C TRP A 138 57.03 22.54 -34.63
N GLY A 139 57.64 23.68 -34.28
CA GLY A 139 57.16 25.01 -34.70
C GLY A 139 57.93 25.45 -35.95
N SER A 140 57.22 25.59 -37.08
CA SER A 140 57.77 26.03 -38.36
C SER A 140 57.90 27.55 -38.42
N HIS A 141 58.99 28.01 -39.04
CA HIS A 141 59.21 29.38 -39.51
C HIS A 141 58.07 29.89 -40.40
N GLN A 142 57.55 31.08 -40.11
CA GLN A 142 57.60 32.28 -40.96
C GLN A 142 57.03 33.49 -40.21
#